data_AF-A0A2R6KUJ1-F1
#
_entry.id   AF-A0A2R6KUJ1-F1
#
_cell.length_a   1.000
_cell.length_b   1.000
_cell.length_c   1.000
_cell.angle_alpha   90.00
_cell.angle_beta   90.00
_cell.angle_gamma   90.00
#
_symmetry.space_group_name_H-M   'P 1'
#
loop_
_entity.id
_entity.type
_entity.pdbx_description
1 polymer ?
#
loop_
_entity_poly.entity_id
_entity_poly.type
_entity_poly.pdbx_seq_one_letter_code
_entity_poly.pdbx_strand_id
1 'polypeptide(L)'
;MATETAEGWDDHLRGLTVTTFASLLGIAAGMGASALASGPNDRLGIYLLGAAVLVQLPVYTAIGINVDDFGVKEYLYIAFITFSLWFVSWGVLLTAGTSL
;
A
#
# COMPACT_ATOMS: atom_id res chain seq x y z
N MET A 1 -24.96 1.62 30.35
CA MET A 1 -24.65 0.65 29.28
C MET A 1 -23.15 0.42 29.36
N ALA A 2 -22.75 -0.84 29.42
CA ALA A 2 -21.46 -1.31 29.92
C ALA A 2 -20.25 -0.64 29.23
N THR A 3 -19.20 -0.46 30.02
CA THR A 3 -17.83 -0.20 29.56
C THR A 3 -17.39 -1.32 28.63
N GLU A 4 -17.56 -1.12 27.33
CA GLU A 4 -16.80 -1.87 26.34
C GLU A 4 -15.40 -1.27 26.33
N THR A 5 -14.53 -1.77 27.20
CA THR A 5 -13.10 -1.78 26.93
C THR A 5 -12.92 -2.69 25.71
N ALA A 6 -13.11 -2.14 24.51
CA ALA A 6 -12.77 -2.83 23.27
C ALA A 6 -11.26 -3.02 23.28
N GLU A 7 -10.80 -4.23 23.55
CA GLU A 7 -9.40 -4.65 23.40
C GLU A 7 -9.05 -4.69 21.90
N GLY A 8 -9.03 -3.53 21.25
CA GLY A 8 -8.84 -3.37 19.82
C GLY A 8 -8.43 -1.96 19.43
N TRP A 9 -7.91 -1.81 18.22
CA TRP A 9 -7.53 -0.50 17.67
C TRP A 9 -8.75 0.43 17.58
N ASP A 10 -8.54 1.72 17.90
CA ASP A 10 -9.50 2.76 17.56
C ASP A 10 -9.72 2.78 16.02
N ASP A 11 -10.97 2.81 15.59
CA ASP A 11 -11.34 2.72 14.16
C ASP A 11 -10.69 3.83 13.32
N HIS A 12 -10.55 5.04 13.88
CA HIS A 12 -9.90 6.16 13.21
C HIS A 12 -8.39 5.92 13.08
N LEU A 13 -7.74 5.45 14.15
CA LEU A 13 -6.32 5.09 14.11
C LEU A 13 -6.03 3.94 13.14
N ARG A 14 -6.92 2.93 13.07
CA ARG A 14 -6.82 1.84 12.11
C ARG A 14 -6.89 2.37 10.68
N GLY A 15 -7.90 3.19 10.38
CA GLY A 15 -8.07 3.79 9.05
C GLY A 15 -6.88 4.66 8.63
N LEU A 16 -6.38 5.50 9.54
CA LEU A 16 -5.20 6.34 9.32
C LEU A 16 -3.98 5.47 9.00
N THR A 17 -3.72 4.45 9.82
CA THR A 17 -2.57 3.54 9.67
C THR A 17 -2.59 2.82 8.33
N VAL A 18 -3.74 2.23 7.96
CA VAL A 18 -3.90 1.53 6.67
C VAL A 18 -3.62 2.49 5.51
N THR A 19 -4.19 3.69 5.54
CA THR A 19 -3.99 4.70 4.49
C THR A 19 -2.54 5.14 4.37
N THR A 20 -1.87 5.41 5.49
CA THR A 20 -0.47 5.82 5.53
C THR A 20 0.43 4.73 4.97
N PHE A 21 0.28 3.47 5.41
CA PHE A 21 1.07 2.36 4.88
C PHE A 21 0.81 2.09 3.40
N ALA A 22 -0.45 2.15 2.97
CA ALA A 22 -0.82 2.02 1.56
C ALA A 22 -0.15 3.07 0.68
N SER A 23 -0.16 4.32 1.15
CA SER A 23 0.42 5.45 0.42
C SER A 23 1.95 5.34 0.34
N LEU A 24 2.61 5.07 1.48
CA LEU A 24 4.07 4.96 1.55
C LEU A 24 4.61 3.79 0.72
N LEU A 25 4.00 2.61 0.82
CA LEU A 25 4.44 1.46 0.03
C LEU A 25 4.13 1.61 -1.45
N GLY A 26 3.04 2.29 -1.81
CA GLY A 26 2.78 2.66 -3.21
C GLY A 26 3.90 3.53 -3.78
N ILE A 27 4.30 4.59 -3.07
CA ILE A 27 5.42 5.46 -3.48
C ILE A 27 6.73 4.66 -3.56
N ALA A 28 7.04 3.87 -2.53
CA ALA A 28 8.26 3.06 -2.49
C ALA A 28 8.31 2.05 -3.66
N ALA A 29 7.18 1.43 -4.00
CA ALA A 29 7.08 0.56 -5.16
C ALA A 29 7.30 1.33 -6.47
N GLY A 30 6.79 2.56 -6.58
CA GLY A 30 6.98 3.40 -7.78
C GLY A 30 8.44 3.81 -7.96
N MET A 31 9.12 4.17 -6.87
CA MET A 31 10.57 4.40 -6.86
C MET A 31 11.34 3.13 -7.21
N GLY A 32 10.97 1.98 -6.63
CA GLY A 32 11.56 0.69 -6.97
C GLY A 32 11.38 0.33 -8.44
N ALA A 33 10.19 0.57 -9.01
CA ALA A 33 9.95 0.37 -10.44
C ALA A 33 10.84 1.28 -11.29
N SER A 34 11.01 2.55 -10.90
CA SER A 34 11.94 3.47 -11.57
C SER A 34 13.41 3.03 -11.50
N ALA A 35 13.83 2.36 -10.44
CA ALA A 35 15.22 1.90 -10.26
C ALA A 35 15.51 0.53 -10.90
N LEU A 36 14.52 -0.38 -10.93
CA LEU A 36 14.73 -1.77 -11.36
C LEU A 36 14.13 -2.09 -12.74
N ALA A 37 13.07 -1.40 -13.17
CA ALA A 37 12.40 -1.71 -14.43
C ALA A 37 13.11 -1.05 -15.62
N SER A 38 13.10 -1.72 -16.77
CA SER A 38 13.68 -1.21 -18.02
C SER A 38 12.86 -0.09 -18.68
N GLY A 39 11.62 0.12 -18.24
CA GLY A 39 10.72 1.14 -18.74
C GLY A 39 9.24 0.87 -18.42
N PRO A 40 8.32 1.68 -18.96
CA PRO A 40 6.88 1.61 -18.62
C PRO A 40 6.18 0.31 -19.04
N ASN A 41 6.73 -0.40 -20.03
CA ASN A 41 6.18 -1.65 -20.54
C ASN A 41 6.73 -2.90 -19.81
N ASP A 42 7.66 -2.71 -18.88
CA ASP A 42 8.27 -3.80 -18.15
C ASP A 42 7.32 -4.30 -17.04
N ARG A 43 7.07 -5.62 -17.05
CA ARG A 43 6.18 -6.28 -16.08
C ARG A 43 6.74 -6.24 -14.66
N LEU A 44 8.05 -6.00 -14.48
CA LEU A 44 8.65 -5.83 -13.16
C LEU A 44 7.96 -4.74 -12.34
N GLY A 45 7.51 -3.64 -12.96
CA GLY A 45 6.77 -2.59 -12.26
C GLY A 45 5.47 -3.10 -11.63
N ILE A 46 4.74 -3.96 -12.35
CA ILE A 46 3.50 -4.57 -11.86
C ILE A 46 3.79 -5.60 -10.76
N TYR A 47 4.88 -6.36 -10.87
CA TYR A 47 5.26 -7.30 -9.81
C TYR A 47 5.64 -6.60 -8.51
N LEU A 48 6.32 -5.44 -8.60
CA LEU A 48 6.61 -4.62 -7.42
C LEU A 48 5.34 -4.03 -6.78
N LEU A 49 4.38 -3.58 -7.59
CA LEU A 49 3.07 -3.17 -7.09
C LEU A 49 2.37 -4.34 -6.36
N GLY A 50 2.29 -5.50 -7.00
CA GLY A 50 1.66 -6.69 -6.41
C GLY A 50 2.33 -7.10 -5.09
N ALA A 51 3.66 -7.09 -5.05
CA ALA A 51 4.43 -7.35 -3.83
C ALA A 51 4.13 -6.32 -2.73
N ALA A 52 4.06 -5.03 -3.07
CA ALA A 52 3.75 -3.97 -2.11
C ALA A 52 2.35 -4.13 -1.49
N VAL A 53 1.35 -4.52 -2.28
CA VAL A 53 0.01 -4.83 -1.78
C VAL A 53 0.02 -6.07 -0.87
N LEU A 54 0.70 -7.14 -1.29
CA LEU A 54 0.71 -8.39 -0.52
C LEU A 54 1.49 -8.27 0.80
N VAL A 55 2.57 -7.49 0.85
CA VAL A 55 3.37 -7.25 2.06
C VAL A 55 2.59 -6.50 3.13
N GLN A 56 1.58 -5.71 2.76
CA GLN A 56 0.78 -4.96 3.73
C GLN A 56 0.00 -5.88 4.68
N LEU A 57 -0.50 -7.01 4.21
CA LEU A 57 -1.30 -7.95 5.02
C LEU A 57 -0.52 -8.52 6.22
N PRO A 58 0.68 -9.13 6.04
CA PRO A 58 1.48 -9.60 7.18
C PRO A 58 1.98 -8.43 8.04
N VAL A 59 2.23 -7.24 7.47
CA VAL A 59 2.61 -6.05 8.26
C VAL A 59 1.47 -5.63 9.19
N TYR A 60 0.24 -5.55 8.68
CA TYR A 60 -0.95 -5.22 9.49
C TYR A 60 -1.19 -6.26 10.58
N THR A 61 -1.05 -7.55 10.26
CA THR A 61 -1.14 -8.63 11.24
C THR A 61 -0.07 -8.47 12.34
N ALA A 62 1.18 -8.16 11.97
CA ALA A 62 2.29 -8.02 12.90
C ALA A 62 2.15 -6.83 13.87
N ILE A 63 1.47 -5.76 13.45
CA ILE A 63 1.16 -4.61 14.32
C ILE A 63 -0.15 -4.77 15.09
N GLY A 64 -0.80 -5.93 15.01
CA GLY A 64 -1.99 -6.26 15.78
C GLY A 64 -3.31 -5.77 15.18
N ILE A 65 -3.34 -5.42 13.88
CA ILE A 65 -4.59 -5.21 13.15
C ILE A 65 -5.11 -6.57 12.71
N ASN A 66 -6.33 -6.92 13.13
CA ASN A 66 -6.99 -8.15 12.69
C ASN A 66 -7.42 -8.04 11.22
N VAL A 67 -6.62 -8.60 10.32
CA VAL A 67 -6.92 -8.66 8.89
C VAL A 67 -8.01 -9.69 8.55
N ASP A 68 -8.33 -10.62 9.45
CA ASP A 68 -9.43 -11.58 9.23
C ASP A 68 -10.80 -10.89 9.27
N ASP A 69 -10.89 -9.75 9.96
CA ASP A 69 -12.09 -8.90 9.98
C ASP A 69 -12.21 -7.99 8.74
N PHE A 70 -11.23 -8.01 7.83
CA PHE A 70 -11.29 -7.16 6.64
C PHE A 70 -12.35 -7.68 5.66
N GLY A 71 -13.23 -6.78 5.26
CA GLY A 71 -14.13 -7.00 4.15
C GLY A 71 -13.44 -6.73 2.81
N VAL A 72 -14.18 -7.00 1.72
CA VAL A 72 -13.73 -6.73 0.35
C VAL A 72 -13.37 -5.25 0.14
N LYS A 73 -14.09 -4.34 0.82
CA LYS A 73 -13.86 -2.90 0.73
C LYS A 73 -12.46 -2.52 1.20
N GLU A 74 -12.00 -3.08 2.32
CA GLU A 74 -10.70 -2.78 2.91
C GLU A 74 -9.57 -3.26 2.00
N TYR A 75 -9.68 -4.48 1.46
CA TYR A 75 -8.71 -4.99 0.49
C TYR A 75 -8.66 -4.15 -0.80
N LEU A 76 -9.82 -3.76 -1.33
CA LEU A 76 -9.89 -2.89 -2.50
C LEU A 76 -9.29 -1.51 -2.20
N TYR A 77 -9.53 -0.96 -1.01
CA TYR A 77 -8.95 0.31 -0.60
C TYR A 77 -7.42 0.25 -0.58
N ILE A 78 -6.87 -0.77 0.06
CA ILE A 78 -5.42 -1.02 0.14
C ILE A 78 -4.81 -1.13 -1.26
N ALA A 79 -5.41 -1.95 -2.11
CA ALA A 79 -4.94 -2.14 -3.48
C ALA A 79 -5.02 -0.84 -4.30
N PHE A 80 -6.14 -0.11 -4.20
CA PHE A 80 -6.38 1.10 -4.96
C PHE A 80 -5.45 2.25 -4.57
N ILE A 81 -5.26 2.49 -3.28
CA ILE A 81 -4.35 3.54 -2.79
C ILE A 81 -2.90 3.19 -3.18
N THR A 82 -2.47 1.95 -2.95
CA THR A 82 -1.12 1.50 -3.32
C THR A 82 -0.88 1.63 -4.83
N PHE A 83 -1.84 1.21 -5.65
CA PHE A 83 -1.81 1.39 -7.11
C PHE A 83 -1.72 2.87 -7.50
N SER A 84 -2.55 3.73 -6.92
CA SER A 84 -2.61 5.14 -7.28
C SER A 84 -1.27 5.84 -7.01
N LEU A 85 -0.69 5.59 -5.84
CA LEU A 85 0.59 6.21 -5.46
C LEU A 85 1.76 5.63 -6.23
N TRP A 86 1.77 4.32 -6.50
CA TRP A 86 2.74 3.69 -7.40
C TRP A 86 2.68 4.28 -8.82
N PHE A 87 1.47 4.37 -9.38
CA PHE A 87 1.25 4.82 -10.76
C PHE A 87 1.66 6.29 -10.94
N VAL A 88 1.22 7.17 -10.04
CA VAL A 88 1.55 8.60 -10.12
C VAL A 88 3.04 8.83 -9.91
N SER A 89 3.66 8.22 -8.89
CA SER A 89 5.09 8.42 -8.63
C SER A 89 5.97 7.89 -9.76
N TRP A 90 5.72 6.68 -10.25
CA TRP A 90 6.50 6.13 -11.37
C TRP A 90 6.25 6.89 -12.68
N GLY A 91 5.00 7.27 -12.96
CA GLY A 91 4.64 8.08 -14.12
C GLY A 91 5.33 9.45 -14.14
N VAL A 92 5.43 10.12 -12.99
CA VAL A 92 6.17 11.38 -12.84
C VAL A 92 7.66 11.17 -13.12
N LEU A 93 8.30 10.14 -12.56
CA LEU A 93 9.72 9.85 -12.78
C LEU A 93 10.03 9.54 -14.25
N LEU A 94 9.18 8.72 -14.89
CA LEU A 94 9.29 8.40 -16.32
C LEU A 94 9.14 9.66 -17.19
N THR A 95 8.20 10.53 -16.85
CA THR A 95 7.96 11.78 -17.61
C THR A 95 9.08 12.80 -17.39
N ALA A 96 9.65 12.85 -16.19
CA ALA A 96 10.79 13.70 -15.87
C ALA A 96 12.10 13.21 -16.52
N GLY A 97 12.15 11.95 -16.99
CA GLY A 97 13.35 11.35 -17.57
C GLY A 97 14.47 11.16 -16.55
N THR A 98 14.13 11.01 -15.27
CA THR A 98 15.10 10.89 -14.18
C THR A 98 15.50 9.43 -13.95
N SER A 99 16.74 9.21 -13.50
CA SER A 99 17.24 7.92 -13.00
C SER A 99 17.56 8.03 -11.51
N LEU A 100 17.42 6.91 -10.79
CA LEU A 100 17.71 6.76 -9.36
C LEU A 100 19.12 6.22 -9.14
#